data_AF-A0A5E7XW04-F1
#
_entry.id   AF-A0A5E7XW04-F1
#
_cell.length_a   1.000
_cell.length_b   1.000
_cell.length_c   1.000
_cell.angle_alpha   90.00
_cell.angle_beta   90.00
_cell.angle_gamma   90.00
#
_symmetry.space_group_name_H-M   'P 1'
#
loop_
_entity.id
_entity.type
_entity.pdbx_description
1 polymer ?
#
loop_
_entity_poly.entity_id
_entity_poly.type
_entity_poly.pdbx_seq_one_letter_code
_entity_poly.pdbx_strand_id
1 'polypeptide(L)'
;MNLNDLLPDGGIDALAAQLGIPRDQAQRGAEALLPSVLGGMGNNTTQLDAHVNTLGGVDLASNVLGNEPTQIDRGNQILGGIFGSKDGSREVADNAAQSSGLAPELLKQMLPILVMLVAGHLTERSGGQQGGLGGILGSILGSLGGAGAAGAAPGGGLGGGLGGILGSVFGERR
;
A
#
# COMPACT_ATOMS: atom_id res chain seq x y z
N MET A 1 8.46 -11.20 4.14
CA MET A 1 7.27 -11.00 3.28
C MET A 1 7.61 -11.45 1.88
N ASN A 2 6.68 -12.11 1.20
CA ASN A 2 6.85 -12.51 -0.20
C ASN A 2 6.14 -11.50 -1.11
N LEU A 3 6.67 -11.25 -2.31
CA LEU A 3 6.04 -10.41 -3.34
C LEU A 3 4.62 -10.87 -3.67
N ASN A 4 4.40 -12.19 -3.64
CA ASN A 4 3.11 -12.83 -3.93
C ASN A 4 2.01 -12.51 -2.91
N ASP A 5 2.36 -11.94 -1.75
CA ASP A 5 1.36 -11.49 -0.79
C ASP A 5 0.87 -10.06 -1.09
N LEU A 6 1.68 -9.29 -1.82
CA LEU A 6 1.46 -7.87 -2.07
C LEU A 6 0.97 -7.60 -3.49
N LEU A 7 1.43 -8.39 -4.45
CA LEU A 7 1.03 -8.32 -5.84
C LEU A 7 0.12 -9.51 -6.20
N PRO A 8 -0.81 -9.31 -7.14
CA PRO A 8 -1.61 -10.41 -7.67
C PRO A 8 -0.73 -11.38 -8.46
N ASP A 9 -1.20 -12.62 -8.64
CA ASP A 9 -0.53 -13.60 -9.49
C ASP A 9 -0.36 -13.05 -10.91
N GLY A 10 0.86 -13.16 -11.46
CA GLY A 10 1.20 -12.57 -12.75
C GLY A 10 1.46 -11.06 -12.73
N GLY A 11 1.38 -10.38 -11.58
CA GLY A 11 1.64 -8.94 -11.47
C GLY A 11 3.04 -8.54 -11.95
N ILE A 12 4.07 -9.36 -11.67
CA ILE A 12 5.44 -9.13 -12.16
C ILE A 12 5.56 -9.36 -13.67
N ASP A 13 4.86 -10.36 -14.20
CA ASP A 13 4.83 -10.62 -15.65
C ASP A 13 4.14 -9.48 -16.40
N ALA A 14 3.03 -8.97 -15.86
CA ALA A 14 2.34 -7.80 -16.38
C ALA A 14 3.22 -6.54 -16.32
N LEU A 15 3.90 -6.31 -15.19
CA LEU A 15 4.85 -5.20 -15.04
C LEU A 15 5.97 -5.26 -16.08
N ALA A 16 6.54 -6.45 -16.29
CA ALA A 16 7.58 -6.71 -17.27
C ALA A 16 7.08 -6.45 -18.70
N ALA A 17 5.87 -6.91 -19.03
CA ALA A 17 5.24 -6.72 -20.33
C ALA A 17 4.94 -5.24 -20.62
N GLN A 18 4.40 -4.51 -19.64
CA GLN A 18 4.05 -3.09 -19.77
C GLN A 18 5.29 -2.22 -20.02
N LEU A 19 6.43 -2.58 -19.43
CA LEU A 19 7.68 -1.82 -19.53
C LEU A 19 8.62 -2.35 -20.63
N GLY A 20 8.32 -3.49 -21.23
CA GLY A 20 9.19 -4.15 -22.21
C GLY A 20 10.54 -4.59 -21.62
N ILE A 21 10.57 -4.95 -20.33
CA ILE A 21 11.79 -5.36 -19.61
C ILE A 21 11.76 -6.86 -19.26
N PRO A 22 12.92 -7.49 -19.02
CA PRO A 22 12.94 -8.87 -18.53
C PRO A 22 12.33 -8.98 -17.13
N ARG A 23 11.66 -10.10 -16.87
CA ARG A 23 10.99 -10.42 -15.59
C ARG A 23 11.89 -10.21 -14.37
N ASP A 24 13.17 -10.54 -14.48
CA ASP A 24 14.16 -10.37 -13.41
C ASP A 24 14.36 -8.90 -13.02
N GLN A 25 14.36 -7.99 -14.00
CA GLN A 25 14.43 -6.55 -13.73
C GLN A 25 13.13 -6.03 -13.10
N ALA A 26 11.98 -6.46 -13.61
CA ALA A 26 10.69 -6.11 -13.01
C ALA A 26 10.60 -6.56 -11.55
N GLN A 27 11.07 -7.76 -11.25
CA GLN A 27 11.11 -8.30 -9.89
C GLN A 27 12.00 -7.47 -8.96
N ARG A 28 13.27 -7.24 -9.33
CA ARG A 28 14.22 -6.45 -8.50
C ARG A 28 13.73 -5.03 -8.28
N GLY A 29 13.16 -4.44 -9.32
CA GLY A 29 12.60 -3.11 -9.24
C GLY A 29 11.38 -3.05 -8.31
N ALA A 30 10.48 -4.02 -8.40
CA ALA A 30 9.32 -4.12 -7.52
C ALA A 30 9.75 -4.32 -6.07
N GLU A 31 10.70 -5.22 -5.81
CA GLU A 31 11.29 -5.45 -4.49
C GLU A 31 11.89 -4.19 -3.88
N ALA A 32 12.53 -3.33 -4.69
CA ALA A 32 13.11 -2.08 -4.22
C ALA A 32 12.10 -0.96 -3.97
N LEU A 33 11.01 -0.88 -4.75
CA LEU A 33 9.99 0.16 -4.61
C LEU A 33 8.94 -0.15 -3.53
N LEU A 34 8.63 -1.43 -3.34
CA LEU A 34 7.54 -1.88 -2.46
C LEU A 34 7.60 -1.31 -1.04
N PRO A 35 8.75 -1.31 -0.34
CA PRO A 35 8.81 -0.80 1.03
C PRO A 35 8.39 0.66 1.14
N SER A 36 8.86 1.51 0.21
CA SER A 36 8.54 2.93 0.17
C SER A 36 7.09 3.18 -0.22
N VAL A 37 6.58 2.41 -1.19
CA VAL A 37 5.18 2.46 -1.63
C VAL A 37 4.23 2.06 -0.50
N LEU A 38 4.50 0.96 0.19
CA LEU A 38 3.71 0.50 1.34
C LEU A 38 3.79 1.49 2.51
N GLY A 39 4.97 2.04 2.79
CA GLY A 39 5.15 3.07 3.81
C GLY A 39 4.34 4.33 3.50
N GLY A 40 4.39 4.80 2.26
CA GLY A 40 3.59 5.95 1.79
C GLY A 40 2.08 5.69 1.90
N MET A 41 1.63 4.50 1.48
CA MET A 41 0.23 4.09 1.60
C MET A 41 -0.23 3.99 3.06
N GLY A 42 0.63 3.48 3.95
CA GLY A 42 0.39 3.37 5.38
C GLY A 42 0.20 4.71 6.09
N ASN A 43 0.83 5.78 5.60
CA ASN A 43 0.73 7.11 6.20
C ASN A 43 -0.64 7.78 6.01
N ASN A 44 -1.37 7.43 4.93
CA ASN A 44 -2.64 8.08 4.56
C ASN A 44 -3.72 7.06 4.14
N THR A 45 -3.84 5.94 4.86
CA THR A 45 -4.69 4.80 4.46
C THR A 45 -6.17 5.15 4.23
N THR A 46 -6.78 5.99 5.08
CA THR A 46 -8.19 6.38 4.93
C THR A 46 -8.45 7.19 3.66
N GLN A 47 -7.59 8.17 3.36
CA GLN A 47 -7.73 8.96 2.14
C GLN A 47 -7.40 8.13 0.91
N LEU A 48 -6.37 7.30 1.01
CA LEU A 48 -5.99 6.37 -0.04
C LEU A 48 -7.14 5.41 -0.38
N ASP A 49 -7.81 4.84 0.62
CA ASP A 49 -8.92 3.91 0.40
C ASP A 49 -10.05 4.56 -0.40
N ALA A 50 -10.49 5.76 0.01
CA ALA A 50 -11.48 6.52 -0.73
C ALA A 50 -11.00 6.84 -2.16
N HIS A 51 -9.76 7.28 -2.31
CA HIS A 51 -9.19 7.66 -3.60
C HIS A 51 -9.09 6.46 -4.55
N VAL A 52 -8.55 5.34 -4.09
CA VAL A 52 -8.44 4.09 -4.87
C VAL A 52 -9.82 3.60 -5.31
N ASN A 53 -10.81 3.62 -4.42
CA ASN A 53 -12.19 3.27 -4.76
C ASN A 53 -12.77 4.20 -5.86
N THR A 54 -12.47 5.50 -5.84
CA THR A 54 -12.92 6.44 -6.90
C THR A 54 -12.24 6.22 -8.24
N LEU A 55 -11.01 5.69 -8.26
CA LEU A 55 -10.24 5.47 -9.50
C LEU A 55 -10.50 4.11 -10.15
N GLY A 56 -11.27 3.24 -9.50
CA GLY A 56 -11.66 1.93 -10.01
C GLY A 56 -11.43 0.76 -9.05
N GLY A 57 -10.82 0.97 -7.89
CA GLY A 57 -10.62 -0.09 -6.88
C GLY A 57 -9.93 -1.32 -7.47
N VAL A 58 -10.63 -2.45 -7.48
CA VAL A 58 -10.14 -3.72 -8.04
C VAL A 58 -9.76 -3.66 -9.52
N ASP A 59 -10.42 -2.79 -10.31
CA ASP A 59 -10.13 -2.63 -11.74
C ASP A 59 -8.74 -2.05 -12.01
N LEU A 60 -8.08 -1.44 -11.02
CA LEU A 60 -6.72 -0.93 -11.18
C LEU A 60 -5.72 -2.06 -11.41
N ALA A 61 -5.85 -3.17 -10.71
CA ALA A 61 -4.99 -4.34 -10.91
C ALA A 61 -5.31 -5.00 -12.27
N SER A 62 -6.60 -5.15 -12.59
CA SER A 62 -7.05 -5.69 -13.88
C SER A 62 -6.56 -4.87 -15.08
N ASN A 63 -6.50 -3.54 -14.97
CA ASN A 63 -5.99 -2.68 -16.03
C ASN A 63 -4.50 -2.90 -16.32
N VAL A 64 -3.71 -3.23 -15.28
CA VAL A 64 -2.29 -3.55 -15.45
C VAL A 64 -2.08 -4.96 -15.97
N LEU A 65 -2.85 -5.93 -15.46
CA LEU A 65 -2.79 -7.34 -15.84
C LEU A 65 -3.33 -7.59 -17.26
N GLY A 66 -4.19 -6.71 -17.75
CA GLY A 66 -4.76 -6.79 -19.09
C GLY A 66 -3.77 -6.46 -20.20
N ASN A 67 -4.19 -6.76 -21.44
CA ASN A 67 -3.43 -6.42 -22.65
C ASN A 67 -3.62 -4.95 -23.09
N GLU A 68 -4.47 -4.19 -22.40
CA GLU A 68 -4.69 -2.78 -22.70
C GLU A 68 -3.55 -1.91 -22.15
N PRO A 69 -3.30 -0.73 -22.76
CA PRO A 69 -2.36 0.23 -22.20
C PRO A 69 -2.75 0.57 -20.76
N THR A 70 -1.82 0.40 -19.82
CA THR A 70 -2.04 0.81 -18.44
C THR A 70 -2.34 2.30 -18.38
N GLN A 71 -3.36 2.68 -17.60
CA GLN A 71 -3.69 4.08 -17.34
C GLN A 71 -2.74 4.66 -16.31
N ILE A 72 -1.53 5.00 -16.76
CA ILE A 72 -0.44 5.54 -15.93
C ILE A 72 -0.91 6.78 -15.14
N ASP A 73 -1.85 7.57 -15.67
CA ASP A 73 -2.45 8.72 -14.99
C ASP A 73 -3.14 8.35 -13.67
N ARG A 74 -3.83 7.20 -13.60
CA ARG A 74 -4.46 6.73 -12.35
C ARG A 74 -3.41 6.37 -11.31
N GLY A 75 -2.34 5.69 -11.73
CA GLY A 75 -1.19 5.41 -10.87
C GLY A 75 -0.56 6.70 -10.34
N ASN A 76 -0.38 7.71 -11.20
CA ASN A 76 0.15 9.01 -10.81
C ASN A 76 -0.76 9.76 -9.81
N GLN A 77 -2.07 9.62 -9.90
CA GLN A 77 -3.01 10.22 -8.95
C GLN A 77 -2.90 9.59 -7.56
N ILE A 78 -2.82 8.25 -7.51
CA ILE A 78 -2.58 7.52 -6.25
C ILE A 78 -1.24 7.96 -5.65
N LEU A 79 -0.21 8.09 -6.48
CA LEU A 79 1.11 8.56 -6.08
C LEU A 79 1.12 9.95 -5.46
N GLY A 80 0.40 10.88 -6.08
CA GLY A 80 0.19 12.21 -5.52
C GLY A 80 -0.49 12.17 -4.15
N GLY A 81 -1.44 11.24 -3.96
CA GLY A 81 -2.13 11.04 -2.68
C GLY A 81 -1.25 10.47 -1.57
N ILE A 82 -0.36 9.52 -1.88
CA ILE A 82 0.46 8.84 -0.85
C ILE A 82 1.75 9.58 -0.52
N PHE A 83 2.40 10.18 -1.52
CA PHE A 83 3.67 10.90 -1.35
C PHE A 83 3.47 12.40 -1.21
N GLY A 84 2.25 12.91 -1.41
CA GLY A 84 1.90 14.33 -1.33
C GLY A 84 2.36 15.14 -2.54
N SER A 85 3.45 14.75 -3.21
CA SER A 85 3.97 15.43 -4.39
C SER A 85 4.65 14.47 -5.37
N LYS A 86 4.82 14.96 -6.61
CA LYS A 86 5.58 14.26 -7.65
C LYS A 86 7.06 14.12 -7.28
N ASP A 87 7.58 15.02 -6.46
CA ASP A 87 8.96 14.98 -5.98
C ASP A 87 9.18 13.82 -5.01
N GLY A 88 8.24 13.57 -4.09
CA GLY A 88 8.31 12.40 -3.21
C GLY A 88 8.30 11.08 -3.99
N SER A 89 7.51 11.02 -5.08
CA SER A 89 7.52 9.85 -5.97
C SER A 89 8.86 9.67 -6.71
N ARG A 90 9.51 10.77 -7.12
CA ARG A 90 10.82 10.73 -7.77
C ARG A 90 11.91 10.25 -6.82
N GLU A 91 11.91 10.76 -5.59
CA GLU A 91 12.88 10.39 -4.57
C GLU A 91 12.79 8.91 -4.22
N VAL A 92 11.58 8.33 -4.18
CA VAL A 92 11.38 6.89 -4.01
C VAL A 92 11.99 6.09 -5.17
N ALA A 93 11.79 6.54 -6.40
CA ALA A 93 12.39 5.89 -7.57
C ALA A 93 13.92 5.99 -7.56
N ASP A 94 14.48 7.15 -7.17
CA ASP A 94 15.92 7.37 -7.08
C ASP A 94 16.56 6.48 -6.01
N ASN A 95 15.92 6.35 -4.84
CA ASN A 95 16.38 5.43 -3.78
C ASN A 95 16.31 3.96 -4.23
N ALA A 96 15.22 3.57 -4.88
CA ALA A 96 15.08 2.21 -5.40
C ALA A 96 16.11 1.91 -6.52
N ALA A 97 16.56 2.92 -7.28
CA ALA A 97 17.59 2.77 -8.31
C ALA A 97 18.91 2.32 -7.69
N GLN A 98 19.27 2.91 -6.56
CA GLN A 98 20.50 2.60 -5.83
C GLN A 98 20.49 1.17 -5.28
N SER A 99 19.33 0.68 -4.82
CA SER A 99 19.19 -0.66 -4.26
C SER A 99 19.05 -1.75 -5.33
N SER A 100 18.23 -1.51 -6.37
CA SER A 100 17.95 -2.49 -7.42
C SER A 100 19.03 -2.58 -8.51
N GLY A 101 19.87 -1.54 -8.63
CA GLY A 101 20.84 -1.41 -9.74
C GLY A 101 20.18 -1.11 -11.09
N LEU A 102 18.91 -0.68 -11.10
CA LEU A 102 18.16 -0.31 -12.31
C LEU A 102 18.22 1.19 -12.57
N ALA A 103 17.94 1.58 -13.82
CA ALA A 103 17.92 2.99 -14.20
C ALA A 103 16.77 3.74 -13.47
N PRO A 104 17.01 4.95 -12.95
CA PRO A 104 15.98 5.74 -12.27
C PRO A 104 14.76 6.01 -13.16
N GLU A 105 14.98 6.26 -14.45
CA GLU A 105 13.90 6.49 -15.42
C GLU A 105 13.02 5.26 -15.63
N LEU A 106 13.59 4.05 -15.52
CA LEU A 106 12.81 2.81 -15.58
C LEU A 106 11.93 2.67 -14.34
N LEU A 107 12.51 2.91 -13.16
CA LEU A 107 11.78 2.82 -11.89
C LEU A 107 10.66 3.85 -11.80
N LYS A 108 10.88 5.08 -12.29
CA LYS A 108 9.86 6.12 -12.37
C LYS A 108 8.67 5.71 -13.22
N GLN A 109 8.89 4.97 -14.31
CA GLN A 109 7.81 4.43 -15.15
C GLN A 109 7.10 3.25 -14.48
N MET A 110 7.86 2.44 -13.75
CA MET A 110 7.35 1.26 -13.06
C MET A 110 6.51 1.60 -11.82
N LEU A 111 6.86 2.68 -11.14
CA LEU A 111 6.23 3.13 -9.89
C LEU A 111 4.70 3.29 -9.99
N PRO A 112 4.13 4.04 -10.96
CA PRO A 112 2.67 4.17 -11.09
C PRO A 112 1.98 2.84 -11.41
N ILE A 113 2.60 1.99 -12.23
CA ILE A 113 2.05 0.68 -12.61
C ILE A 113 2.01 -0.25 -11.39
N LEU A 114 3.11 -0.27 -10.62
CA LEU A 114 3.24 -1.08 -9.42
C LEU A 114 2.25 -0.65 -8.34
N VAL A 115 2.05 0.66 -8.14
CA VAL A 115 1.06 1.15 -7.19
C VAL A 115 -0.35 0.71 -7.55
N MET A 116 -0.72 0.73 -8.84
CA MET A 116 -2.04 0.25 -9.27
C MET A 116 -2.23 -1.25 -9.02
N LEU A 117 -1.21 -2.07 -9.28
CA LEU A 117 -1.24 -3.50 -8.97
C LEU A 117 -1.46 -3.75 -7.47
N VAL A 118 -0.67 -3.09 -6.63
CA VAL A 118 -0.73 -3.26 -5.18
C VAL A 118 -2.05 -2.73 -4.63
N ALA A 119 -2.46 -1.51 -5.03
CA ALA A 119 -3.72 -0.91 -4.59
C ALA A 119 -4.92 -1.76 -5.00
N GLY A 120 -5.01 -2.16 -6.28
CA GLY A 120 -6.12 -2.97 -6.78
C GLY A 120 -6.20 -4.35 -6.12
N HIS A 121 -5.07 -5.03 -5.97
CA HIS A 121 -5.01 -6.34 -5.30
C HIS A 121 -5.35 -6.26 -3.80
N LEU A 122 -4.89 -5.21 -3.11
CA LEU A 122 -5.27 -5.00 -1.71
C LEU A 122 -6.75 -4.62 -1.58
N THR A 123 -7.33 -3.87 -2.52
CA THR A 123 -8.77 -3.59 -2.55
C THR A 123 -9.57 -4.86 -2.79
N GLU A 124 -9.09 -5.75 -3.66
CA GLU A 124 -9.73 -7.05 -3.91
C GLU A 124 -9.73 -7.90 -2.63
N ARG A 125 -8.60 -7.95 -1.91
CA ARG A 125 -8.52 -8.60 -0.60
C ARG A 125 -9.37 -7.91 0.47
N SER A 126 -9.53 -6.58 0.41
CA SER A 126 -10.31 -5.83 1.41
C SER A 126 -11.82 -5.95 1.22
N GLY A 127 -12.29 -6.30 0.02
CA GLY A 127 -13.71 -6.51 -0.30
C GLY A 127 -14.42 -7.56 0.56
N GLY A 128 -13.68 -8.39 1.32
CA GLY A 128 -14.22 -9.35 2.29
C GLY A 128 -13.93 -9.04 3.77
N GLN A 129 -13.20 -7.96 4.09
CA GLN A 129 -12.66 -7.71 5.43
C GLN A 129 -13.25 -6.43 6.06
N GLN A 130 -13.76 -6.50 7.30
CA GLN A 130 -14.13 -5.31 8.07
C GLN A 130 -12.87 -4.48 8.38
N GLY A 131 -12.64 -3.40 7.63
CA GLY A 131 -11.48 -2.50 7.80
C GLY A 131 -10.88 -1.93 6.52
N GLY A 132 -11.33 -2.37 5.33
CA GLY A 132 -10.88 -1.82 4.05
C GLY A 132 -9.37 -1.95 3.83
N LEU A 133 -8.81 -1.12 2.95
CA LEU A 133 -7.36 -1.07 2.71
C LEU A 133 -6.58 -0.73 3.98
N GLY A 134 -7.13 0.12 4.85
CA GLY A 134 -6.49 0.53 6.10
C GLY A 134 -6.26 -0.62 7.08
N GLY A 135 -7.20 -1.55 7.19
CA GLY A 135 -7.04 -2.74 8.04
C GLY A 135 -5.98 -3.71 7.53
N ILE A 136 -5.93 -3.93 6.21
CA ILE A 136 -4.94 -4.81 5.60
C ILE A 136 -3.55 -4.17 5.64
N LEU A 137 -3.41 -2.92 5.23
CA LEU A 137 -2.14 -2.18 5.29
C LEU A 137 -1.63 -2.06 6.72
N GLY A 138 -2.51 -1.83 7.69
CA GLY A 138 -2.16 -1.83 9.11
C GLY A 138 -1.65 -3.18 9.60
N SER A 139 -2.21 -4.28 9.09
CA SER A 139 -1.78 -5.64 9.41
C SER A 139 -0.42 -5.97 8.76
N ILE A 140 -0.22 -5.59 7.50
CA ILE A 140 1.05 -5.74 6.77
C ILE A 140 2.13 -4.92 7.47
N LEU A 141 1.92 -3.62 7.68
CA LEU A 141 2.89 -2.75 8.32
C LEU A 141 3.14 -3.16 9.78
N GLY A 142 2.10 -3.60 10.49
CA GLY A 142 2.20 -4.17 11.83
C GLY A 142 3.00 -5.47 11.88
N SER A 143 2.91 -6.32 10.87
CA SER A 143 3.73 -7.54 10.77
C SER A 143 5.19 -7.26 10.38
N LEU A 144 5.44 -6.20 9.60
CA LEU A 144 6.78 -5.75 9.22
C LEU A 144 7.49 -5.03 10.37
N GLY A 145 6.77 -4.17 11.10
CA GLY A 145 7.27 -3.49 12.29
C GLY A 145 7.22 -4.34 13.57
N GLY A 146 6.41 -5.39 13.59
CA GLY A 146 6.14 -6.25 14.75
C GLY A 146 7.03 -7.49 14.85
N ALA A 147 7.88 -7.78 13.87
CA ALA A 147 8.89 -8.83 13.97
C ALA A 147 9.99 -8.52 15.02
N GLY A 148 9.93 -7.36 15.69
CA GLY A 148 10.73 -7.00 16.87
C GLY A 148 9.94 -6.95 18.19
N ALA A 149 8.65 -7.29 18.22
CA ALA A 149 7.84 -7.26 19.44
C ALA A 149 7.27 -8.64 19.76
N ALA A 150 8.15 -9.56 20.15
CA ALA A 150 7.74 -10.68 20.98
C ALA A 150 7.19 -10.11 22.30
N GLY A 151 5.86 -10.05 22.42
CA GLY A 151 5.16 -9.91 23.70
C GLY A 151 4.28 -8.67 23.85
N ALA A 152 3.03 -8.73 23.36
CA ALA A 152 1.83 -8.29 24.09
C ALA A 152 0.57 -8.68 23.28
N ALA A 153 -0.41 -9.23 23.98
CA ALA A 153 -1.59 -9.94 23.51
C ALA A 153 -2.54 -9.16 22.56
N PRO A 154 -3.43 -9.87 21.80
CA PRO A 154 -4.51 -9.25 21.07
C PRO A 154 -5.64 -8.88 22.04
N GLY A 155 -5.89 -7.58 22.21
CA GLY A 155 -7.02 -7.04 22.97
C GLY A 155 -7.80 -6.06 22.12
N GLY A 156 -8.72 -6.58 21.30
CA GLY A 156 -9.74 -5.76 20.65
C GLY A 156 -10.67 -5.14 21.68
N GLY A 157 -11.03 -3.87 21.48
CA GLY A 157 -12.00 -3.19 22.33
C GLY A 157 -11.92 -1.67 22.27
N LEU A 158 -12.27 -1.08 21.13
CA LEU A 158 -12.72 0.31 21.08
C LEU A 158 -14.19 0.33 21.51
N GLY A 159 -14.43 0.63 22.79
CA GLY A 159 -15.77 0.79 23.36
C GLY A 159 -15.73 1.87 24.45
N GLY A 160 -16.50 2.94 24.26
CA GLY A 160 -16.45 4.20 24.99
C GLY A 160 -16.25 4.10 26.50
N GLY A 161 -15.28 4.89 27.00
CA GLY A 161 -14.94 4.97 28.42
C GLY A 161 -14.61 6.39 28.88
N LEU A 162 -15.22 7.42 28.29
CA LEU A 162 -15.08 8.81 28.77
C LEU A 162 -16.25 9.25 29.68
N GLY A 163 -17.16 8.34 30.04
CA GLY A 163 -18.33 8.62 30.89
C GLY A 163 -18.19 8.23 32.37
N GLY A 164 -17.06 7.66 32.81
CA GLY A 164 -16.97 6.96 34.10
C GLY A 164 -16.21 7.67 35.24
N ILE A 165 -15.49 8.77 34.98
CA ILE A 165 -14.61 9.39 36.00
C ILE A 165 -15.17 10.66 36.66
N LEU A 166 -16.31 11.17 36.20
CA LEU A 166 -16.99 12.33 36.80
C LEU A 166 -18.10 11.94 37.81
N GLY A 167 -18.44 10.66 37.92
CA GLY A 167 -19.49 10.16 38.83
C GLY A 167 -18.99 9.60 40.18
N SER A 168 -17.68 9.37 40.34
CA SER A 168 -17.14 8.60 41.47
C SER A 168 -16.50 9.44 42.58
N VAL A 169 -16.63 10.77 42.54
CA VAL A 169 -16.06 11.67 43.57
C VAL A 169 -17.09 12.46 44.38
N PHE A 170 -18.39 12.29 44.10
CA PHE A 170 -19.46 12.99 44.84
C PHE A 170 -20.42 12.07 45.62
N GLY A 171 -20.08 10.79 45.75
CA GLY A 171 -20.97 9.80 46.35
C GLY A 171 -20.27 8.88 47.32
N GLU A 172 -19.70 9.40 48.41
CA GLU A 172 -19.36 8.55 49.55
C GLU A 172 -19.47 9.30 50.89
N ARG A 173 -20.63 9.05 51.52
CA ARG A 173 -20.92 8.99 52.97
C ARG A 173 -20.87 10.25 53.84
N ARG A 174 -22.09 10.59 54.30
CA ARG A 174 -22.54 10.73 55.70
C ARG A 174 -21.51 11.16 56.75
#